data_AF-A0A6J1LC42-F1
#
_entry.id   AF-A0A6J1LC42-F1
#
_cell.length_a   1.000
_cell.length_b   1.000
_cell.length_c   1.000
_cell.angle_alpha   90.00
_cell.angle_beta   90.00
_cell.angle_gamma   90.00
#
_symmetry.space_group_name_H-M   'P 1'
#
loop_
_entity.id
_entity.type
_entity.pdbx_description
1 polymer ?
#
loop_
_entity_poly.entity_id
_entity_poly.type
_entity_poly.pdbx_seq_one_letter_code
_entity_poly.pdbx_strand_id
1 'polypeptide(L)'
;MDKNLMMPKRSRIDVKGSFANGPLQARPLVALLDGRDCSIEMPILKDVATVAFCDAQSTSEIHEKVLNEAVGALMWHTIILTKEDLEKFKALRIIVRIGSGTDNIDVKAAGELGIAVCNVPGYGVEEVADTTMCLILNLYRRTYWLANMVREGKKFTGPEQVREAAHGCARIRGDTLGLVGLGRIGSAVALRAKAFGFNVIFYDPYLPDGIDKSLGLTRVYTLQDLLFQSDCVSLHCTLNEHNHHLINEFTIKQMRPGAFLVNTARGGLVDDETLALALKQGRIRAAALDVHENEPYNVFQGALKDAPNLICTPHAAFFSDASATELREMAATEIRRAIVGNIPEVLRNCVNKEYFMRTPPTTAAGGVAAAVYPEGLNGGYYTGALQHRAHSTTPHDGPHSTTNLGSGSGGGGSSGVVVGIGSGSNASSAALIPPPPTATSNNSVTAAAVAVAAAAAAAAALLPSTVPPQNAAVPTVPHLSPQVGGLPLGIHLSAPDPNNHLSSSIKSEVKVESMEAP
;
A
#
# COMPACT_ATOMS: atom_id res chain seq x y z
N MET A 1 79.88 -3.63 -28.01
CA MET A 1 79.18 -2.39 -27.61
C MET A 1 77.76 -2.50 -28.12
N ASP A 2 76.78 -2.21 -27.26
CA ASP A 2 75.58 -1.39 -27.51
C ASP A 2 75.11 -1.14 -28.97
N LYS A 3 73.80 -1.15 -29.30
CA LYS A 3 72.64 -0.83 -28.43
C LYS A 3 71.30 -1.34 -29.00
N ASN A 4 70.41 -1.72 -28.07
CA ASN A 4 68.94 -1.64 -28.05
C ASN A 4 68.13 -1.41 -29.35
N LEU A 5 67.16 -2.29 -29.58
CA LEU A 5 65.78 -1.87 -29.88
C LEU A 5 64.78 -2.81 -29.17
N MET A 6 64.04 -2.29 -28.20
CA MET A 6 63.00 -3.05 -27.46
C MET A 6 61.61 -2.67 -27.97
N MET A 7 60.75 -3.67 -28.16
CA MET A 7 59.31 -3.52 -28.35
C MET A 7 58.60 -4.42 -27.33
N PRO A 8 57.55 -3.96 -26.62
CA PRO A 8 56.97 -4.69 -25.50
C PRO A 8 56.13 -5.88 -25.97
N LYS A 9 56.35 -7.06 -25.38
CA LYS A 9 55.40 -8.17 -25.48
C LYS A 9 54.11 -7.81 -24.75
N ARG A 10 52.97 -7.85 -25.46
CA ARG A 10 51.64 -7.81 -24.82
C ARG A 10 51.52 -8.96 -23.82
N SER A 11 51.10 -8.67 -22.60
CA SER A 11 50.58 -9.67 -21.67
C SER A 11 49.30 -10.28 -22.25
N ARG A 12 49.14 -11.61 -22.12
CA ARG A 12 47.82 -12.23 -22.24
C ARG A 12 47.07 -11.96 -20.94
N ILE A 13 45.80 -11.57 -21.06
CA ILE A 13 44.86 -11.61 -19.94
C ILE A 13 44.25 -13.01 -19.99
N ASP A 14 44.53 -13.83 -18.98
CA ASP A 14 44.02 -15.20 -18.93
C ASP A 14 42.53 -15.20 -18.58
N VAL A 15 41.75 -15.91 -19.41
CA VAL A 15 40.33 -16.17 -19.16
C VAL A 15 40.23 -17.16 -18.00
N LYS A 16 39.74 -16.71 -16.83
CA LYS A 16 39.55 -17.57 -15.65
C LYS A 16 38.51 -18.65 -15.90
N GLY A 17 38.96 -19.83 -16.30
CA GLY A 17 38.18 -21.07 -16.26
C GLY A 17 38.34 -21.79 -14.92
N SER A 18 37.33 -22.62 -14.60
CA SER A 18 37.24 -23.70 -13.59
C SER A 18 37.89 -23.52 -12.21
N PHE A 19 37.12 -23.83 -11.16
CA PHE A 19 37.55 -23.78 -9.77
C PHE A 19 38.70 -24.75 -9.48
N ALA A 20 39.80 -24.22 -8.93
CA ALA A 20 40.80 -24.99 -8.20
C ALA A 20 40.57 -24.82 -6.68
N ASN A 21 40.88 -25.85 -5.90
CA ASN A 21 40.68 -25.84 -4.44
C ASN A 21 41.61 -24.82 -3.76
N GLY A 22 41.07 -23.63 -3.49
CA GLY A 22 41.63 -22.66 -2.54
C GLY A 22 41.15 -22.93 -1.11
N PRO A 23 41.59 -22.12 -0.13
CA PRO A 23 40.98 -22.13 1.21
C PRO A 23 39.47 -21.80 1.10
N LEU A 24 38.69 -22.29 2.07
CA LEU A 24 37.25 -22.02 2.20
C LEU A 24 36.96 -20.53 1.95
N GLN A 25 36.25 -20.22 0.87
CA GLN A 25 35.78 -18.86 0.64
C GLN A 25 34.84 -18.48 1.79
N ALA A 26 35.15 -17.38 2.46
CA ALA A 26 34.29 -16.85 3.53
C ALA A 26 32.88 -16.65 2.97
N ARG A 27 31.87 -17.22 3.65
CA ARG A 27 30.47 -17.11 3.19
C ARG A 27 30.10 -15.63 3.11
N PRO A 28 29.54 -15.16 1.97
CA PRO A 28 29.24 -13.75 1.74
C PRO A 28 28.37 -13.20 2.86
N LEU A 29 28.72 -12.00 3.34
CA LEU A 29 27.97 -11.32 4.39
C LEU A 29 26.66 -10.76 3.83
N VAL A 30 25.56 -11.08 4.51
CA VAL A 30 24.22 -10.52 4.30
C VAL A 30 23.82 -9.79 5.58
N ALA A 31 23.46 -8.51 5.48
CA ALA A 31 23.09 -7.69 6.62
C ALA A 31 21.63 -7.23 6.57
N LEU A 32 20.87 -7.50 7.64
CA LEU A 32 19.60 -6.82 7.93
C LEU A 32 19.91 -5.45 8.54
N LEU A 33 19.66 -4.37 7.80
CA LEU A 33 20.13 -3.02 8.19
C LEU A 33 19.34 -2.45 9.36
N ASP A 34 18.02 -2.35 9.21
CA ASP A 34 17.09 -1.64 10.09
C ASP A 34 16.16 -2.58 10.87
N GLY A 35 16.69 -3.73 11.28
CA GLY A 35 16.02 -4.68 12.15
C GLY A 35 17.01 -5.51 12.96
N ARG A 36 16.47 -6.29 13.92
CA ARG A 36 17.25 -7.09 14.88
C ARG A 36 17.00 -8.60 14.77
N ASP A 37 15.82 -9.01 14.31
CA ASP A 37 15.45 -10.42 14.18
C ASP A 37 15.77 -10.96 12.78
N CYS A 38 16.60 -12.01 12.72
CA CYS A 38 16.95 -12.75 11.50
C CYS A 38 16.46 -14.21 11.53
N SER A 39 15.51 -14.56 12.42
CA SER A 39 15.07 -15.94 12.67
C SER A 39 14.43 -16.65 11.47
N ILE A 40 13.82 -15.91 10.53
CA ILE A 40 13.23 -16.46 9.29
C ILE A 40 14.29 -16.57 8.19
N GLU A 41 15.14 -15.55 8.07
CA GLU A 41 16.13 -15.42 7.00
C GLU A 41 17.33 -16.35 7.19
N MET A 42 17.78 -16.54 8.43
CA MET A 42 18.95 -17.36 8.75
C MET A 42 18.77 -18.84 8.36
N PRO A 43 17.64 -19.54 8.65
CA PRO A 43 17.38 -20.89 8.13
C PRO A 43 17.44 -21.01 6.61
N ILE A 44 17.05 -19.96 5.88
CA ILE A 44 16.99 -19.92 4.40
C ILE A 44 18.36 -19.60 3.77
N LEU A 45 19.26 -18.97 4.52
CA LEU A 45 20.55 -18.46 4.01
C LEU A 45 21.80 -19.14 4.60
N LYS A 46 21.69 -19.88 5.71
CA LYS A 46 22.81 -20.46 6.48
C LYS A 46 23.82 -21.30 5.70
N ASP A 47 23.43 -21.93 4.60
CA ASP A 47 24.28 -22.76 3.74
C ASP A 47 25.02 -21.95 2.67
N VAL A 48 24.52 -20.76 2.30
CA VAL A 48 25.05 -19.90 1.22
C VAL A 48 25.67 -18.59 1.71
N ALA A 49 25.36 -18.13 2.92
CA ALA A 49 25.73 -16.80 3.43
C ALA A 49 26.07 -16.80 4.93
N THR A 50 26.71 -15.73 5.37
CA THR A 50 26.76 -15.33 6.79
C THR A 50 25.69 -14.26 6.98
N VAL A 51 24.69 -14.51 7.83
CA VAL A 51 23.63 -13.53 8.11
C VAL A 51 23.98 -12.76 9.39
N ALA A 52 23.85 -11.44 9.35
CA ALA A 52 24.00 -10.53 10.48
C ALA A 52 22.88 -9.47 10.46
N PHE A 53 22.76 -8.71 11.55
CA PHE A 53 21.87 -7.55 11.65
C PHE A 53 22.65 -6.31 12.11
N CYS A 54 22.10 -5.12 11.89
CA CYS A 54 22.68 -3.85 12.34
C CYS A 54 21.78 -3.07 13.31
N ASP A 55 20.46 -3.27 13.27
CA ASP A 55 19.47 -2.56 14.11
C ASP A 55 19.56 -1.02 13.99
N ALA A 56 19.98 -0.54 12.82
CA ALA A 56 20.36 0.84 12.54
C ALA A 56 19.19 1.67 12.00
N GLN A 57 19.00 2.88 12.53
CA GLN A 57 18.05 3.88 12.02
C GLN A 57 18.69 4.80 10.97
N SER A 58 20.02 4.97 11.00
CA SER A 58 20.79 5.76 10.04
C SER A 58 22.01 5.01 9.50
N THR A 59 22.51 5.41 8.34
CA THR A 59 23.71 4.80 7.73
C THR A 59 24.98 5.04 8.53
N SER A 60 24.98 6.05 9.40
CA SER A 60 26.02 6.33 10.40
C SER A 60 26.11 5.29 11.52
N GLU A 61 25.06 4.50 11.76
CA GLU A 61 25.05 3.41 12.75
C GLU A 61 25.51 2.07 12.15
N ILE A 62 25.60 1.96 10.81
CA ILE A 62 26.03 0.73 10.15
C ILE A 62 27.53 0.53 10.38
N HIS A 63 27.87 -0.55 11.09
CA HIS A 63 29.25 -0.90 11.45
C HIS A 63 30.15 -1.03 10.20
N GLU A 64 31.38 -0.49 10.26
CA GLU A 64 32.30 -0.39 9.11
C GLU A 64 32.51 -1.72 8.36
N LYS A 65 32.57 -2.84 9.09
CA LYS A 65 32.65 -4.19 8.51
C LYS A 65 31.51 -4.48 7.51
N VAL A 66 30.29 -4.04 7.81
CA VAL A 66 29.13 -4.24 6.93
C VAL A 66 29.25 -3.37 5.67
N LEU A 67 29.67 -2.11 5.80
CA LEU A 67 29.93 -1.24 4.65
C LEU A 67 31.04 -1.81 3.75
N ASN A 68 32.09 -2.39 4.34
CA ASN A 68 33.23 -2.94 3.60
C ASN A 68 32.97 -4.34 2.99
N GLU A 69 32.27 -5.24 3.69
CA GLU A 69 32.19 -6.67 3.35
C GLU A 69 30.79 -7.18 2.93
N ALA A 70 29.70 -6.45 3.17
CA ALA A 70 28.36 -6.95 2.86
C ALA A 70 28.13 -7.04 1.35
N VAL A 71 27.75 -8.25 0.89
CA VAL A 71 27.45 -8.54 -0.53
C VAL A 71 25.94 -8.41 -0.81
N GLY A 72 25.11 -8.66 0.20
CA GLY A 72 23.67 -8.43 0.17
C GLY A 72 23.18 -7.64 1.39
N ALA A 73 22.16 -6.81 1.20
CA ALA A 73 21.47 -6.11 2.26
C ALA A 73 19.96 -6.43 2.23
N LEU A 74 19.38 -6.53 3.42
CA LEU A 74 17.95 -6.65 3.68
C LEU A 74 17.52 -5.41 4.48
N MET A 75 16.42 -4.76 4.09
CA MET A 75 15.93 -3.59 4.83
C MET A 75 14.42 -3.34 4.70
N TRP A 76 13.84 -2.82 5.77
CA TRP A 76 12.46 -2.37 5.90
C TRP A 76 12.32 -0.92 5.39
N HIS A 77 11.36 -0.17 5.93
CA HIS A 77 11.02 1.19 5.51
C HIS A 77 11.66 2.28 6.40
N THR A 78 12.36 1.92 7.48
CA THR A 78 12.81 2.86 8.52
C THR A 78 14.18 3.47 8.25
N ILE A 79 15.08 2.78 7.54
CA ILE A 79 16.32 3.39 7.03
C ILE A 79 16.15 3.89 5.60
N ILE A 80 16.79 5.03 5.28
CA ILE A 80 16.85 5.61 3.94
C ILE A 80 18.27 5.42 3.38
N LEU A 81 18.39 5.04 2.10
CA LEU A 81 19.66 4.95 1.37
C LEU A 81 19.69 5.93 0.20
N THR A 82 20.31 7.10 0.40
CA THR A 82 20.62 8.06 -0.66
C THR A 82 21.80 7.59 -1.51
N LYS A 83 22.10 8.29 -2.62
CA LYS A 83 23.34 8.07 -3.38
C LYS A 83 24.60 8.12 -2.51
N GLU A 84 24.71 9.12 -1.63
CA GLU A 84 25.87 9.26 -0.74
C GLU A 84 25.98 8.11 0.27
N ASP A 85 24.87 7.46 0.61
CA ASP A 85 24.85 6.26 1.45
C ASP A 85 25.26 5.01 0.70
N LEU A 86 24.77 4.83 -0.52
CA LEU A 86 25.09 3.71 -1.39
C LEU A 86 26.59 3.70 -1.74
N GLU A 87 27.19 4.86 -1.97
CA GLU A 87 28.63 5.01 -2.20
C GLU A 87 29.51 4.63 -1.00
N LYS A 88 28.95 4.49 0.22
CA LYS A 88 29.69 3.99 1.40
C LYS A 88 29.94 2.48 1.32
N PHE A 89 29.05 1.72 0.68
CA PHE A 89 29.20 0.26 0.55
C PHE A 89 30.24 -0.12 -0.51
N LYS A 90 31.13 -1.07 -0.20
CA LYS A 90 32.29 -1.43 -1.06
C LYS A 90 32.19 -2.81 -1.72
N ALA A 91 31.35 -3.70 -1.19
CA ALA A 91 31.15 -5.06 -1.70
C ALA A 91 29.69 -5.38 -2.10
N LEU A 92 28.77 -4.43 -1.91
CA LEU A 92 27.33 -4.65 -2.03
C LEU A 92 26.92 -4.86 -3.50
N ARG A 93 26.12 -5.90 -3.74
CA ARG A 93 25.63 -6.28 -5.09
C ARG A 93 24.11 -6.36 -5.18
N ILE A 94 23.42 -6.50 -4.05
CA ILE A 94 21.96 -6.51 -3.98
C ILE A 94 21.46 -5.88 -2.68
N ILE A 95 20.40 -5.08 -2.79
CA ILE A 95 19.51 -4.70 -1.70
C ILE A 95 18.15 -5.33 -1.97
N VAL A 96 17.60 -6.05 -0.99
CA VAL A 96 16.22 -6.54 -1.03
C VAL A 96 15.41 -5.77 -0.01
N ARG A 97 14.46 -4.98 -0.50
CA ARG A 97 13.43 -4.35 0.33
C ARG A 97 12.49 -5.41 0.86
N ILE A 98 12.47 -5.56 2.17
CA ILE A 98 11.42 -6.23 2.93
C ILE A 98 10.20 -5.30 2.89
N GLY A 99 9.51 -5.31 1.75
CA GLY A 99 8.34 -4.49 1.47
C GLY A 99 8.11 -4.30 -0.03
N SER A 100 6.98 -3.68 -0.39
CA SER A 100 6.57 -3.46 -1.78
C SER A 100 7.09 -2.15 -2.38
N GLY A 101 7.06 -1.05 -1.63
CA GLY A 101 7.61 0.25 -2.04
C GLY A 101 9.11 0.36 -1.77
N THR A 102 9.84 0.94 -2.73
CA THR A 102 11.30 1.14 -2.70
C THR A 102 11.69 2.62 -2.63
N ASP A 103 10.74 3.45 -2.23
CA ASP A 103 10.80 4.91 -2.14
C ASP A 103 11.86 5.43 -1.14
N ASN A 104 12.31 4.59 -0.20
CA ASN A 104 13.42 4.86 0.71
C ASN A 104 14.82 4.45 0.17
N ILE A 105 14.96 4.18 -1.13
CA ILE A 105 16.25 3.91 -1.79
C ILE A 105 16.36 4.73 -3.08
N ASP A 106 17.50 5.36 -3.33
CA ASP A 106 17.87 5.84 -4.67
C ASP A 106 18.17 4.65 -5.60
N VAL A 107 17.11 4.05 -6.15
CA VAL A 107 17.19 2.85 -7.01
C VAL A 107 18.01 3.08 -8.29
N LYS A 108 18.08 4.34 -8.74
CA LYS A 108 18.84 4.77 -9.92
C LYS A 108 20.33 4.83 -9.61
N ALA A 109 20.72 5.52 -8.54
CA ALA A 109 22.12 5.52 -8.08
C ALA A 109 22.60 4.11 -7.71
N ALA A 110 21.75 3.28 -7.10
CA ALA A 110 22.06 1.88 -6.83
C ALA A 110 22.43 1.14 -8.13
N GLY A 111 21.64 1.29 -9.20
CA GLY A 111 21.92 0.66 -10.49
C GLY A 111 23.15 1.23 -11.21
N GLU A 112 23.38 2.54 -11.12
CA GLU A 112 24.61 3.20 -11.59
C GLU A 112 25.87 2.65 -10.89
N LEU A 113 25.75 2.26 -9.61
CA LEU A 113 26.80 1.62 -8.81
C LEU A 113 26.88 0.09 -9.01
N GLY A 114 26.01 -0.51 -9.83
CA GLY A 114 25.94 -1.96 -10.08
C GLY A 114 25.22 -2.77 -8.99
N ILE A 115 24.50 -2.11 -8.09
CA ILE A 115 23.72 -2.69 -6.99
C ILE A 115 22.29 -2.94 -7.48
N ALA A 116 21.85 -4.21 -7.45
CA ALA A 116 20.47 -4.53 -7.75
C ALA A 116 19.57 -4.13 -6.58
N VAL A 117 18.46 -3.45 -6.85
CA VAL A 117 17.38 -3.28 -5.88
C VAL A 117 16.24 -4.20 -6.26
N CYS A 118 15.78 -5.02 -5.31
CA CYS A 118 14.58 -5.84 -5.44
C CYS A 118 13.57 -5.46 -4.37
N ASN A 119 12.29 -5.67 -4.66
CA ASN A 119 11.22 -5.59 -3.66
C ASN A 119 10.55 -6.95 -3.47
N VAL A 120 9.63 -7.01 -2.50
CA VAL A 120 8.68 -8.11 -2.35
C VAL A 120 7.29 -7.57 -2.71
N PRO A 121 6.79 -7.80 -3.94
CA PRO A 121 5.43 -7.44 -4.33
C PRO A 121 4.51 -8.66 -4.26
N GLY A 122 3.38 -8.54 -3.56
CA GLY A 122 2.33 -9.57 -3.55
C GLY A 122 1.95 -10.06 -2.15
N TYR A 123 2.89 -10.07 -1.20
CA TYR A 123 2.60 -10.24 0.23
C TYR A 123 1.59 -9.17 0.71
N GLY A 124 0.82 -9.48 1.75
CA GLY A 124 0.05 -8.49 2.51
C GLY A 124 -1.04 -7.74 1.73
N VAL A 125 -1.34 -8.13 0.47
CA VAL A 125 -2.28 -7.41 -0.39
C VAL A 125 -3.71 -7.45 0.17
N GLU A 126 -4.07 -8.57 0.82
CA GLU A 126 -5.37 -8.74 1.45
C GLU A 126 -5.41 -8.00 2.80
N GLU A 127 -4.36 -8.12 3.63
CA GLU A 127 -4.20 -7.37 4.89
C GLU A 127 -4.33 -5.85 4.71
N VAL A 128 -3.65 -5.26 3.73
CA VAL A 128 -3.75 -3.82 3.47
C VAL A 128 -5.15 -3.46 2.97
N ALA A 129 -5.78 -4.32 2.17
CA ALA A 129 -7.13 -4.08 1.68
C ALA A 129 -8.20 -4.19 2.78
N ASP A 130 -8.06 -5.17 3.68
CA ASP A 130 -8.94 -5.36 4.84
C ASP A 130 -8.72 -4.26 5.90
N THR A 131 -7.47 -3.84 6.14
CA THR A 131 -7.18 -2.66 6.97
C THR A 131 -7.76 -1.39 6.35
N THR A 132 -7.60 -1.18 5.04
CA THR A 132 -8.21 -0.04 4.34
C THR A 132 -9.73 -0.04 4.51
N MET A 133 -10.39 -1.19 4.29
CA MET A 133 -11.83 -1.31 4.48
C MET A 133 -12.24 -1.10 5.94
N CYS A 134 -11.46 -1.56 6.91
CA CYS A 134 -11.66 -1.29 8.34
C CYS A 134 -11.59 0.21 8.65
N LEU A 135 -10.60 0.93 8.09
CA LEU A 135 -10.47 2.37 8.24
C LEU A 135 -11.65 3.12 7.59
N ILE A 136 -12.03 2.80 6.34
CA ILE A 136 -13.21 3.36 5.66
C ILE A 136 -14.47 3.15 6.51
N LEU A 137 -14.70 1.92 7.01
CA LEU A 137 -15.86 1.62 7.85
C LEU A 137 -15.83 2.37 9.18
N ASN A 138 -14.67 2.58 9.79
CA ASN A 138 -14.53 3.41 10.99
C ASN A 138 -14.85 4.89 10.72
N LEU A 139 -14.47 5.45 9.57
CA LEU A 139 -14.87 6.81 9.18
C LEU A 139 -16.40 6.90 9.00
N TYR A 140 -17.00 5.96 8.26
CA TYR A 140 -18.44 5.94 7.95
C TYR A 140 -19.34 5.64 9.15
N ARG A 141 -18.91 4.77 10.06
CA ARG A 141 -19.73 4.24 11.18
C ARG A 141 -19.30 4.75 12.56
N ARG A 142 -18.22 5.55 12.61
CA ARG A 142 -17.61 6.17 13.80
C ARG A 142 -17.31 5.20 14.95
N THR A 143 -17.15 3.91 14.64
CA THR A 143 -17.00 2.82 15.61
C THR A 143 -15.83 3.02 16.57
N TYR A 144 -14.67 3.45 16.05
CA TYR A 144 -13.49 3.82 16.87
C TYR A 144 -13.81 4.91 17.90
N TRP A 145 -14.36 6.05 17.47
CA TRP A 145 -14.69 7.15 18.39
C TRP A 145 -15.82 6.78 19.37
N LEU A 146 -16.84 6.03 18.93
CA LEU A 146 -17.91 5.55 19.81
C LEU A 146 -17.39 4.60 20.89
N ALA A 147 -16.48 3.67 20.54
CA ALA A 147 -15.83 2.79 21.50
C ALA A 147 -14.93 3.56 22.49
N ASN A 148 -14.19 4.56 22.00
CA ASN A 148 -13.41 5.46 22.85
C ASN A 148 -14.31 6.22 23.85
N MET A 149 -15.45 6.75 23.42
CA MET A 149 -16.39 7.44 24.30
C MET A 149 -16.96 6.54 25.42
N VAL A 150 -17.21 5.26 25.13
CA VAL A 150 -17.61 4.28 26.16
C VAL A 150 -16.45 4.00 27.13
N ARG A 151 -15.22 3.87 26.63
CA ARG A 151 -14.01 3.70 27.47
C ARG A 151 -13.71 4.93 28.34
N GLU A 152 -14.04 6.12 27.85
CA GLU A 152 -14.02 7.41 28.59
C GLU A 152 -15.15 7.52 29.65
N GLY A 153 -16.03 6.51 29.75
CA GLY A 153 -17.11 6.47 30.75
C GLY A 153 -18.35 7.31 30.39
N LYS A 154 -18.49 7.77 29.14
CA LYS A 154 -19.70 8.50 28.70
C LYS A 154 -20.91 7.56 28.71
N LYS A 155 -22.01 8.02 29.30
CA LYS A 155 -23.22 7.23 29.50
C LYS A 155 -24.29 7.58 28.46
N PHE A 156 -24.76 6.58 27.73
CA PHE A 156 -25.80 6.70 26.72
C PHE A 156 -27.10 6.07 27.25
N THR A 157 -27.97 6.89 27.82
CA THR A 157 -29.19 6.44 28.52
C THR A 157 -30.47 6.49 27.67
N GLY A 158 -30.43 7.15 26.51
CA GLY A 158 -31.55 7.27 25.58
C GLY A 158 -31.09 7.53 24.13
N PRO A 159 -32.03 7.56 23.17
CA PRO A 159 -31.71 7.69 21.76
C PRO A 159 -31.12 9.07 21.40
N GLU A 160 -31.40 10.12 22.19
CA GLU A 160 -30.83 11.46 22.05
C GLU A 160 -29.30 11.45 22.17
N GLN A 161 -28.75 10.89 23.25
CA GLN A 161 -27.30 10.88 23.47
C GLN A 161 -26.59 9.95 22.47
N VAL A 162 -27.26 8.87 22.03
CA VAL A 162 -26.73 8.00 20.96
C VAL A 162 -26.68 8.76 19.63
N ARG A 163 -27.73 9.52 19.28
CA ARG A 163 -27.78 10.34 18.06
C ARG A 163 -26.70 11.44 18.06
N GLU A 164 -26.46 12.06 19.21
CA GLU A 164 -25.44 13.08 19.39
C GLU A 164 -24.02 12.51 19.26
N ALA A 165 -23.69 11.42 19.98
CA ALA A 165 -22.38 10.79 19.90
C ALA A 165 -22.09 10.15 18.53
N ALA A 166 -23.12 9.62 17.86
CA ALA A 166 -23.03 9.09 16.51
C ALA A 166 -23.20 10.16 15.41
N HIS A 167 -23.20 11.45 15.75
CA HIS A 167 -23.30 12.52 14.76
C HIS A 167 -22.15 12.42 13.73
N GLY A 168 -22.49 12.58 12.44
CA GLY A 168 -21.57 12.41 11.31
C GLY A 168 -21.49 10.98 10.75
N CYS A 169 -22.07 9.97 11.43
CA CYS A 169 -22.23 8.62 10.87
C CYS A 169 -23.05 8.65 9.57
N ALA A 170 -22.55 7.99 8.53
CA ALA A 170 -23.14 7.96 7.20
C ALA A 170 -23.71 6.58 6.82
N ARG A 171 -24.60 6.58 5.83
CA ARG A 171 -25.01 5.38 5.09
C ARG A 171 -23.97 5.15 3.99
N ILE A 172 -23.54 3.91 3.78
CA ILE A 172 -22.51 3.57 2.76
C ILE A 172 -23.16 3.33 1.38
N ARG A 173 -24.32 2.67 1.35
CA ARG A 173 -24.98 2.29 0.09
C ARG A 173 -25.43 3.54 -0.68
N GLY A 174 -24.80 3.78 -1.83
CA GLY A 174 -25.05 4.91 -2.72
C GLY A 174 -23.90 5.93 -2.78
N ASP A 175 -23.02 5.95 -1.78
CA ASP A 175 -21.82 6.81 -1.78
C ASP A 175 -20.79 6.33 -2.81
N THR A 176 -19.95 7.25 -3.28
CA THR A 176 -18.87 6.98 -4.23
C THR A 176 -17.51 6.89 -3.54
N LEU A 177 -16.85 5.74 -3.70
CA LEU A 177 -15.47 5.49 -3.28
C LEU A 177 -14.53 5.67 -4.48
N GLY A 178 -13.65 6.67 -4.41
CA GLY A 178 -12.62 6.92 -5.39
C GLY A 178 -11.28 6.33 -4.98
N LEU A 179 -10.74 5.43 -5.81
CA LEU A 179 -9.44 4.79 -5.61
C LEU A 179 -8.38 5.46 -6.49
N VAL A 180 -7.34 6.01 -5.87
CA VAL A 180 -6.19 6.61 -6.55
C VAL A 180 -5.09 5.56 -6.67
N GLY A 181 -4.94 5.00 -7.87
CA GLY A 181 -4.18 3.78 -8.15
C GLY A 181 -5.07 2.53 -8.07
N LEU A 182 -5.09 1.72 -9.13
CA LEU A 182 -5.84 0.44 -9.19
C LEU A 182 -4.88 -0.75 -9.36
N GLY A 183 -3.77 -0.71 -8.64
CA GLY A 183 -2.87 -1.86 -8.49
C GLY A 183 -3.49 -3.00 -7.68
N ARG A 184 -2.64 -3.89 -7.15
CA ARG A 184 -3.04 -5.08 -6.37
C ARG A 184 -4.00 -4.75 -5.23
N ILE A 185 -3.62 -3.79 -4.37
CA ILE A 185 -4.38 -3.36 -3.19
C ILE A 185 -5.67 -2.64 -3.61
N GLY A 186 -5.58 -1.67 -4.53
CA GLY A 186 -6.76 -0.95 -5.03
C GLY A 186 -7.81 -1.89 -5.66
N SER A 187 -7.38 -2.92 -6.40
CA SER A 187 -8.28 -3.95 -6.93
C SER A 187 -8.95 -4.78 -5.82
N ALA A 188 -8.19 -5.19 -4.80
CA ALA A 188 -8.72 -5.94 -3.65
C ALA A 188 -9.73 -5.10 -2.82
N VAL A 189 -9.43 -3.82 -2.58
CA VAL A 189 -10.34 -2.86 -1.95
C VAL A 189 -11.60 -2.65 -2.78
N ALA A 190 -11.48 -2.47 -4.10
CA ALA A 190 -12.63 -2.29 -5.00
C ALA A 190 -13.63 -3.45 -4.93
N LEU A 191 -13.13 -4.69 -4.94
CA LEU A 191 -13.96 -5.90 -4.85
C LEU A 191 -14.68 -5.99 -3.49
N ARG A 192 -13.98 -5.69 -2.39
CA ARG A 192 -14.55 -5.66 -1.03
C ARG A 192 -15.60 -4.55 -0.88
N ALA A 193 -15.30 -3.33 -1.34
CA ALA A 193 -16.18 -2.16 -1.25
C ALA A 193 -17.53 -2.35 -1.95
N LYS A 194 -17.56 -3.04 -3.09
CA LYS A 194 -18.80 -3.33 -3.85
C LYS A 194 -19.84 -4.10 -3.02
N ALA A 195 -19.41 -4.98 -2.09
CA ALA A 195 -20.33 -5.71 -1.22
C ALA A 195 -21.10 -4.80 -0.24
N PHE A 196 -20.50 -3.68 0.19
CA PHE A 196 -21.14 -2.69 1.05
C PHE A 196 -22.09 -1.74 0.29
N GLY A 197 -22.07 -1.78 -1.04
CA GLY A 197 -22.91 -0.96 -1.91
C GLY A 197 -22.33 0.41 -2.26
N PHE A 198 -21.01 0.58 -2.19
CA PHE A 198 -20.32 1.72 -2.79
C PHE A 198 -20.43 1.69 -4.32
N ASN A 199 -20.58 2.86 -4.93
CA ASN A 199 -20.17 3.09 -6.32
C ASN A 199 -18.64 3.23 -6.32
N VAL A 200 -17.91 2.35 -7.01
CA VAL A 200 -16.43 2.38 -7.00
C VAL A 200 -15.91 2.94 -8.32
N ILE A 201 -15.19 4.07 -8.21
CA ILE A 201 -14.50 4.72 -9.33
C ILE A 201 -12.99 4.71 -9.08
N PHE A 202 -12.17 4.80 -10.13
CA PHE A 202 -10.73 4.86 -9.97
C PHE A 202 -10.03 5.78 -10.99
N TYR A 203 -8.93 6.37 -10.54
CA TYR A 203 -7.96 7.09 -11.36
C TYR A 203 -6.62 6.37 -11.25
N ASP A 204 -6.11 5.93 -12.39
CA ASP A 204 -4.78 5.37 -12.54
C ASP A 204 -4.30 5.74 -13.96
N PRO A 205 -3.24 6.55 -14.12
CA PRO A 205 -2.79 6.99 -15.44
C PRO A 205 -1.87 5.98 -16.14
N TYR A 206 -1.42 4.92 -15.44
CA TYR A 206 -0.40 3.99 -15.96
C TYR A 206 -0.98 2.65 -16.42
N LEU A 207 -2.22 2.31 -16.02
CA LEU A 207 -2.88 1.07 -16.44
C LEU A 207 -3.41 1.12 -17.90
N PRO A 208 -3.32 0.02 -18.66
CA PRO A 208 -3.99 -0.11 -19.95
C PRO A 208 -5.52 -0.18 -19.80
N ASP A 209 -6.25 0.16 -20.85
CA ASP A 209 -7.72 0.10 -20.87
C ASP A 209 -8.26 -1.34 -20.79
N GLY A 210 -9.44 -1.50 -20.19
CA GLY A 210 -10.17 -2.76 -20.12
C GLY A 210 -10.25 -3.37 -18.71
N ILE A 211 -9.34 -3.02 -17.79
CA ILE A 211 -9.38 -3.49 -16.39
C ILE A 211 -10.64 -3.00 -15.65
N ASP A 212 -11.14 -1.81 -16.03
CA ASP A 212 -12.42 -1.25 -15.64
C ASP A 212 -13.59 -2.20 -15.97
N LYS A 213 -13.61 -2.73 -17.19
CA LYS A 213 -14.63 -3.66 -17.69
C LYS A 213 -14.49 -5.04 -17.03
N SER A 214 -13.25 -5.49 -16.81
CA SER A 214 -12.95 -6.78 -16.18
C SER A 214 -13.39 -6.85 -14.71
N LEU A 215 -13.27 -5.76 -13.95
CA LEU A 215 -13.67 -5.69 -12.55
C LEU A 215 -15.07 -5.08 -12.33
N GLY A 216 -15.67 -4.51 -13.38
CA GLY A 216 -16.95 -3.80 -13.33
C GLY A 216 -16.86 -2.55 -12.45
N LEU A 217 -15.94 -1.65 -12.79
CA LEU A 217 -15.62 -0.39 -12.11
C LEU A 217 -15.68 0.78 -13.11
N THR A 218 -15.83 2.01 -12.64
CA THR A 218 -15.78 3.19 -13.52
C THR A 218 -14.39 3.81 -13.51
N ARG A 219 -13.69 3.82 -14.65
CA ARG A 219 -12.45 4.58 -14.84
C ARG A 219 -12.75 6.06 -15.03
N VAL A 220 -11.97 6.92 -14.40
CA VAL A 220 -11.85 8.35 -14.74
C VAL A 220 -10.40 8.68 -15.13
N TYR A 221 -10.23 9.66 -15.99
CA TYR A 221 -8.94 9.92 -16.67
C TYR A 221 -8.17 11.12 -16.10
N THR A 222 -8.74 11.84 -15.13
CA THR A 222 -8.02 12.86 -14.34
C THR A 222 -8.23 12.64 -12.85
N LEU A 223 -7.28 13.10 -12.03
CA LEU A 223 -7.44 13.13 -10.58
C LEU A 223 -8.62 14.03 -10.17
N GLN A 224 -8.80 15.17 -10.85
CA GLN A 224 -9.88 16.12 -10.57
C GLN A 224 -11.27 15.46 -10.68
N ASP A 225 -11.49 14.67 -11.74
CA ASP A 225 -12.75 13.95 -11.94
C ASP A 225 -13.03 12.97 -10.80
N LEU A 226 -12.00 12.32 -10.25
CA LEU A 226 -12.13 11.42 -9.11
C LEU A 226 -12.49 12.20 -7.84
N LEU A 227 -11.72 13.24 -7.50
CA LEU A 227 -11.91 14.01 -6.27
C LEU A 227 -13.29 14.69 -6.23
N PHE A 228 -13.76 15.20 -7.38
CA PHE A 228 -15.08 15.82 -7.51
C PHE A 228 -16.24 14.82 -7.39
N GLN A 229 -16.06 13.58 -7.84
CA GLN A 229 -17.11 12.55 -7.81
C GLN A 229 -17.12 11.71 -6.52
N SER A 230 -16.07 11.76 -5.70
CA SER A 230 -15.91 10.86 -4.55
C SER A 230 -16.40 11.45 -3.23
N ASP A 231 -17.18 10.65 -2.50
CA ASP A 231 -17.58 10.92 -1.11
C ASP A 231 -16.52 10.39 -0.12
N CYS A 232 -15.76 9.38 -0.54
CA CYS A 232 -14.55 8.89 0.13
C CYS A 232 -13.44 8.67 -0.90
N VAL A 233 -12.23 9.15 -0.62
CA VAL A 233 -11.03 8.96 -1.44
C VAL A 233 -10.05 8.06 -0.69
N SER A 234 -9.50 7.04 -1.36
CA SER A 234 -8.50 6.13 -0.80
C SER A 234 -7.27 6.03 -1.70
N LEU A 235 -6.07 6.14 -1.11
CA LEU A 235 -4.80 6.17 -1.83
C LEU A 235 -4.13 4.79 -1.87
N HIS A 236 -3.87 4.27 -3.07
CA HIS A 236 -3.26 2.96 -3.33
C HIS A 236 -2.20 2.99 -4.45
N CYS A 237 -1.71 4.18 -4.81
CA CYS A 237 -0.59 4.37 -5.74
C CYS A 237 0.75 4.41 -4.99
N THR A 238 1.85 4.08 -5.66
CA THR A 238 3.21 4.19 -5.10
C THR A 238 3.70 5.63 -5.15
N LEU A 239 4.42 6.09 -4.12
CA LEU A 239 5.13 7.37 -4.15
C LEU A 239 6.23 7.35 -5.22
N ASN A 240 6.35 8.45 -5.95
CA ASN A 240 7.34 8.68 -7.01
C ASN A 240 7.51 10.19 -7.25
N GLU A 241 8.47 10.56 -8.10
CA GLU A 241 8.83 11.96 -8.44
C GLU A 241 7.66 12.83 -8.94
N HIS A 242 6.55 12.24 -9.38
CA HIS A 242 5.43 12.97 -9.99
C HIS A 242 4.17 13.02 -9.13
N ASN A 243 4.16 12.41 -7.93
CA ASN A 243 3.00 12.40 -7.03
C ASN A 243 3.32 12.70 -5.55
N HIS A 244 4.48 13.30 -5.28
CA HIS A 244 4.74 13.93 -3.98
C HIS A 244 3.68 15.01 -3.69
N HIS A 245 3.06 14.96 -2.51
CA HIS A 245 1.92 15.79 -2.10
C HIS A 245 0.81 15.82 -3.16
N LEU A 246 0.41 14.65 -3.68
CA LEU A 246 -0.73 14.49 -4.60
C LEU A 246 -2.04 15.05 -4.02
N ILE A 247 -2.23 14.90 -2.71
CA ILE A 247 -3.30 15.50 -1.93
C ILE A 247 -2.73 16.72 -1.18
N ASN A 248 -2.99 17.91 -1.71
CA ASN A 248 -2.43 19.21 -1.28
C ASN A 248 -3.52 20.30 -1.27
N GLU A 249 -3.12 21.55 -0.99
CA GLU A 249 -4.03 22.70 -0.85
C GLU A 249 -4.88 22.98 -2.10
N PHE A 250 -4.41 22.62 -3.29
CA PHE A 250 -5.17 22.73 -4.54
C PHE A 250 -6.10 21.53 -4.77
N THR A 251 -5.63 20.29 -4.57
CA THR A 251 -6.45 19.08 -4.82
C THR A 251 -7.50 18.85 -3.73
N ILE A 252 -7.24 19.20 -2.47
CA ILE A 252 -8.27 19.20 -1.40
C ILE A 252 -9.41 20.18 -1.72
N LYS A 253 -9.15 21.30 -2.41
CA LYS A 253 -10.20 22.22 -2.88
C LYS A 253 -11.08 21.61 -3.98
N GLN A 254 -10.66 20.53 -4.65
CA GLN A 254 -11.43 19.79 -5.66
C GLN A 254 -12.28 18.64 -5.07
N MET A 255 -11.94 18.11 -3.89
CA MET A 255 -12.71 17.06 -3.21
C MET A 255 -14.14 17.50 -2.90
N ARG A 256 -15.11 16.58 -2.75
CA ARG A 256 -16.44 16.96 -2.25
C ARG A 256 -16.38 17.60 -0.84
N PRO A 257 -17.19 18.64 -0.54
CA PRO A 257 -17.27 19.20 0.81
C PRO A 257 -17.73 18.15 1.83
N GLY A 258 -16.94 17.93 2.88
CA GLY A 258 -17.24 16.91 3.88
C GLY A 258 -17.04 15.47 3.37
N ALA A 259 -16.17 15.27 2.38
CA ALA A 259 -15.67 13.95 1.98
C ALA A 259 -14.77 13.31 3.06
N PHE A 260 -14.49 12.02 2.89
CA PHE A 260 -13.52 11.25 3.69
C PHE A 260 -12.21 11.03 2.91
N LEU A 261 -11.08 10.92 3.62
CA LEU A 261 -9.77 10.55 3.07
C LEU A 261 -9.17 9.34 3.80
N VAL A 262 -8.61 8.39 3.06
CA VAL A 262 -7.87 7.23 3.61
C VAL A 262 -6.52 7.09 2.91
N ASN A 263 -5.44 6.94 3.69
CA ASN A 263 -4.10 6.67 3.17
C ASN A 263 -3.51 5.41 3.83
N THR A 264 -3.31 4.36 3.02
CA THR A 264 -2.64 3.11 3.38
C THR A 264 -1.50 2.79 2.40
N ALA A 265 -0.97 3.82 1.72
CA ALA A 265 0.05 3.70 0.68
C ALA A 265 1.40 4.29 1.13
N ARG A 266 1.53 5.63 1.11
CA ARG A 266 2.73 6.36 1.56
C ARG A 266 2.38 7.73 2.11
N GLY A 267 3.11 8.16 3.15
CA GLY A 267 2.93 9.46 3.82
C GLY A 267 2.91 10.64 2.86
N GLY A 268 4.06 10.93 2.23
CA GLY A 268 4.26 12.05 1.29
C GLY A 268 3.45 12.02 -0.01
N LEU A 269 2.39 11.20 -0.12
CA LEU A 269 1.29 11.41 -1.07
C LEU A 269 0.30 12.48 -0.58
N VAL A 270 0.32 12.81 0.72
CA VAL A 270 -0.57 13.76 1.39
C VAL A 270 0.28 14.84 2.07
N ASP A 271 -0.19 16.08 1.98
CA ASP A 271 0.33 17.25 2.68
C ASP A 271 -0.33 17.35 4.07
N ASP A 272 0.42 17.02 5.13
CA ASP A 272 -0.08 16.91 6.50
C ASP A 272 -0.52 18.27 7.07
N GLU A 273 0.13 19.37 6.70
CA GLU A 273 -0.29 20.74 7.06
C GLU A 273 -1.64 21.11 6.44
N THR A 274 -1.80 20.87 5.14
CA THR A 274 -3.07 21.11 4.45
C THR A 274 -4.16 20.20 4.99
N LEU A 275 -3.88 18.91 5.23
CA LEU A 275 -4.87 17.98 5.77
C LEU A 275 -5.34 18.42 7.16
N ALA A 276 -4.42 18.83 8.04
CA ALA A 276 -4.75 19.37 9.36
C ALA A 276 -5.67 20.60 9.26
N LEU A 277 -5.39 21.52 8.32
CA LEU A 277 -6.23 22.69 8.07
C LEU A 277 -7.61 22.30 7.50
N ALA A 278 -7.66 21.37 6.55
CA ALA A 278 -8.89 20.91 5.90
C ALA A 278 -9.84 20.19 6.87
N LEU A 279 -9.29 19.43 7.83
CA LEU A 279 -10.05 18.83 8.93
C LEU A 279 -10.55 19.89 9.92
N LYS A 280 -9.71 20.85 10.31
CA LYS A 280 -10.10 21.97 11.20
C LYS A 280 -11.20 22.85 10.58
N GLN A 281 -11.21 23.01 9.26
CA GLN A 281 -12.26 23.72 8.51
C GLN A 281 -13.51 22.87 8.20
N GLY A 282 -13.50 21.55 8.46
CA GLY A 282 -14.55 20.63 8.04
C GLY A 282 -14.66 20.42 6.52
N ARG A 283 -13.66 20.88 5.75
CA ARG A 283 -13.58 20.72 4.28
C ARG A 283 -13.45 19.25 3.90
N ILE A 284 -12.69 18.50 4.70
CA ILE A 284 -12.70 17.04 4.85
C ILE A 284 -13.40 16.73 6.18
N ARG A 285 -14.29 15.74 6.22
CA ARG A 285 -15.11 15.41 7.41
C ARG A 285 -14.32 14.63 8.45
N ALA A 286 -13.53 13.68 7.97
CA ALA A 286 -12.65 12.82 8.77
C ALA A 286 -11.60 12.18 7.85
N ALA A 287 -10.46 11.80 8.43
CA ALA A 287 -9.39 11.11 7.71
C ALA A 287 -8.86 9.91 8.51
N ALA A 288 -8.34 8.91 7.81
CA ALA A 288 -7.66 7.76 8.40
C ALA A 288 -6.33 7.50 7.70
N LEU A 289 -5.23 7.53 8.46
CA LEU A 289 -3.86 7.39 7.96
C LEU A 289 -3.20 6.20 8.65
N ASP A 290 -2.72 5.22 7.88
CA ASP A 290 -1.75 4.24 8.39
C ASP A 290 -0.31 4.73 8.20
N VAL A 291 -0.11 5.72 7.34
CA VAL A 291 1.19 6.24 6.91
C VAL A 291 1.19 7.77 6.87
N HIS A 292 2.32 8.37 7.24
CA HIS A 292 2.45 9.80 7.58
C HIS A 292 3.73 10.36 6.95
N GLU A 293 3.82 11.69 6.69
CA GLU A 293 5.04 12.27 6.09
C GLU A 293 6.31 11.96 6.91
N ASN A 294 6.17 11.96 8.23
CA ASN A 294 7.25 11.75 9.18
C ASN A 294 6.92 10.55 10.07
N GLU A 295 7.68 9.46 9.91
CA GLU A 295 7.55 8.23 10.68
C GLU A 295 8.82 7.98 11.53
N PRO A 296 8.71 7.45 12.77
CA PRO A 296 7.49 7.00 13.45
C PRO A 296 6.58 8.17 13.88
N TYR A 297 5.27 8.04 13.58
CA TYR A 297 4.31 9.11 13.82
C TYR A 297 4.06 9.38 15.32
N ASN A 298 4.06 10.66 15.70
CA ASN A 298 3.88 11.11 17.08
C ASN A 298 2.68 12.05 17.21
N VAL A 299 1.58 11.55 17.81
CA VAL A 299 0.33 12.29 18.05
C VAL A 299 0.47 13.59 18.85
N PHE A 300 1.60 13.82 19.54
CA PHE A 300 1.85 15.04 20.33
C PHE A 300 2.66 16.10 19.59
N GLN A 301 3.08 15.83 18.35
CA GLN A 301 3.97 16.64 17.51
C GLN A 301 3.47 16.67 16.05
N GLY A 302 4.15 17.42 15.18
CA GLY A 302 3.75 17.57 13.76
C GLY A 302 2.45 18.37 13.56
N ALA A 303 2.06 18.54 12.30
CA ALA A 303 0.92 19.37 11.91
C ALA A 303 -0.45 18.79 12.31
N LEU A 304 -0.55 17.45 12.29
CA LEU A 304 -1.78 16.69 12.55
C LEU A 304 -2.17 16.61 14.03
N LYS A 305 -1.27 16.98 14.96
CA LYS A 305 -1.47 16.95 16.43
C LYS A 305 -2.87 17.38 16.88
N ASP A 306 -3.31 18.55 16.43
CA ASP A 306 -4.58 19.17 16.83
C ASP A 306 -5.67 19.01 15.75
N ALA A 307 -5.55 18.02 14.85
CA ALA A 307 -6.51 17.77 13.77
C ALA A 307 -7.75 16.99 14.26
N PRO A 308 -8.97 17.53 14.11
CA PRO A 308 -10.19 16.84 14.53
C PRO A 308 -10.56 15.71 13.55
N ASN A 309 -11.30 14.70 14.05
CA ASN A 309 -11.79 13.57 13.26
C ASN A 309 -10.71 12.78 12.49
N LEU A 310 -9.49 12.73 13.02
CA LEU A 310 -8.40 11.91 12.52
C LEU A 310 -8.38 10.52 13.19
N ILE A 311 -7.96 9.51 12.44
CA ILE A 311 -7.54 8.18 12.92
C ILE A 311 -6.13 7.94 12.39
N CYS A 312 -5.22 7.48 13.25
CA CYS A 312 -3.85 7.13 12.89
C CYS A 312 -3.54 5.69 13.31
N THR A 313 -2.90 4.91 12.46
CA THR A 313 -2.27 3.62 12.78
C THR A 313 -0.78 3.65 12.39
N PRO A 314 0.09 2.81 13.00
CA PRO A 314 1.55 2.97 12.91
C PRO A 314 2.16 2.09 11.80
N HIS A 315 1.89 2.41 10.53
CA HIS A 315 2.35 1.66 9.34
C HIS A 315 2.08 0.15 9.44
N ALA A 316 0.92 -0.21 10.00
CA ALA A 316 0.59 -1.56 10.41
C ALA A 316 -0.32 -2.31 9.42
N ALA A 317 -0.83 -1.64 8.38
CA ALA A 317 -1.84 -2.22 7.48
C ALA A 317 -1.37 -3.48 6.73
N PHE A 318 -0.05 -3.69 6.60
CA PHE A 318 0.50 -4.88 5.95
C PHE A 318 0.56 -6.12 6.86
N PHE A 319 0.41 -5.95 8.18
CA PHE A 319 0.86 -6.93 9.16
C PHE A 319 -0.20 -7.97 9.53
N SER A 320 0.11 -9.23 9.23
CA SER A 320 -0.36 -10.42 9.95
C SER A 320 0.86 -11.30 10.23
N ASP A 321 0.78 -12.22 11.20
CA ASP A 321 1.88 -13.16 11.47
C ASP A 321 2.25 -13.98 10.22
N ALA A 322 1.25 -14.27 9.37
CA ALA A 322 1.43 -14.96 8.10
C ALA A 322 2.09 -14.06 7.05
N SER A 323 1.58 -12.83 6.82
CA SER A 323 2.14 -11.94 5.80
C SER A 323 3.56 -11.48 6.14
N ALA A 324 3.86 -11.27 7.42
CA ALA A 324 5.20 -10.92 7.90
C ALA A 324 6.19 -12.09 7.73
N THR A 325 5.72 -13.33 7.88
CA THR A 325 6.52 -14.53 7.59
C THR A 325 6.78 -14.66 6.09
N GLU A 326 5.72 -14.69 5.25
CA GLU A 326 5.81 -14.80 3.79
C GLU A 326 6.76 -13.73 3.20
N LEU A 327 6.58 -12.47 3.63
CA LEU A 327 7.40 -11.33 3.24
C LEU A 327 8.90 -11.58 3.47
N ARG A 328 9.27 -12.10 4.64
CA ARG A 328 10.67 -12.36 5.03
C ARG A 328 11.23 -13.59 4.32
N GLU A 329 10.43 -14.65 4.17
CA GLU A 329 10.80 -15.82 3.36
C GLU A 329 11.07 -15.46 1.89
N MET A 330 10.20 -14.63 1.29
CA MET A 330 10.37 -14.12 -0.07
C MET A 330 11.62 -13.26 -0.20
N ALA A 331 11.90 -12.38 0.76
CA ALA A 331 13.08 -11.52 0.76
C ALA A 331 14.39 -12.31 0.89
N ALA A 332 14.46 -13.25 1.85
CA ALA A 332 15.60 -14.15 2.00
C ALA A 332 15.81 -15.04 0.76
N THR A 333 14.72 -15.49 0.13
CA THR A 333 14.80 -16.28 -1.11
C THR A 333 15.35 -15.45 -2.29
N GLU A 334 15.06 -14.14 -2.36
CA GLU A 334 15.64 -13.26 -3.39
C GLU A 334 17.14 -13.02 -3.17
N ILE A 335 17.58 -12.84 -1.91
CA ILE A 335 19.01 -12.86 -1.55
C ILE A 335 19.66 -14.20 -1.96
N ARG A 336 19.00 -15.33 -1.69
CA ARG A 336 19.50 -16.66 -2.07
C ARG A 336 19.68 -16.81 -3.58
N ARG A 337 18.73 -16.31 -4.39
CA ARG A 337 18.84 -16.24 -5.86
C ARG A 337 20.06 -15.41 -6.27
N ALA A 338 20.24 -14.24 -5.68
CA ALA A 338 21.31 -13.29 -5.98
C ALA A 338 22.73 -13.81 -5.68
N ILE A 339 22.87 -14.64 -4.64
CA ILE A 339 24.14 -15.26 -4.24
C ILE A 339 24.47 -16.48 -5.12
N VAL A 340 23.48 -17.31 -5.44
CA VAL A 340 23.69 -18.57 -6.17
C VAL A 340 23.72 -18.38 -7.69
N GLY A 341 23.14 -17.30 -8.22
CA GLY A 341 23.05 -17.03 -9.66
C GLY A 341 23.63 -15.69 -10.11
N ASN A 342 23.39 -15.36 -11.38
CA ASN A 342 23.91 -14.15 -12.01
C ASN A 342 22.90 -12.98 -11.90
N ILE A 343 23.28 -11.96 -11.13
CA ILE A 343 22.61 -10.65 -11.06
C ILE A 343 22.74 -9.92 -12.40
N PRO A 344 21.70 -9.21 -12.89
CA PRO A 344 20.34 -9.09 -12.34
C PRO A 344 19.35 -10.15 -12.85
N GLU A 345 19.80 -11.12 -13.66
CA GLU A 345 18.90 -11.95 -14.48
C GLU A 345 18.30 -13.16 -13.74
N VAL A 346 18.92 -13.61 -12.67
CA VAL A 346 18.32 -14.60 -11.73
C VAL A 346 17.27 -13.97 -10.80
N LEU A 347 17.19 -12.64 -10.71
CA LEU A 347 16.35 -11.93 -9.75
C LEU A 347 14.90 -11.90 -10.24
N ARG A 348 13.96 -12.17 -9.32
CA ARG A 348 12.53 -12.29 -9.61
C ARG A 348 11.84 -10.93 -9.68
N ASN A 349 12.21 -9.99 -8.80
CA ASN A 349 11.54 -8.71 -8.60
C ASN A 349 12.54 -7.54 -8.53
N CYS A 350 13.59 -7.57 -9.35
CA CYS A 350 14.53 -6.45 -9.47
C CYS A 350 13.84 -5.25 -10.15
N VAL A 351 13.84 -4.10 -9.47
CA VAL A 351 13.11 -2.88 -9.86
C VAL A 351 13.98 -1.81 -10.53
N ASN A 352 15.27 -2.10 -10.76
CA ASN A 352 16.24 -1.14 -11.30
C ASN A 352 17.12 -1.70 -12.43
N LYS A 353 16.63 -2.72 -13.15
CA LYS A 353 17.36 -3.44 -14.21
C LYS A 353 17.84 -2.53 -15.35
N GLU A 354 17.08 -1.48 -15.63
CA GLU A 354 17.32 -0.50 -16.69
C GLU A 354 18.53 0.41 -16.42
N TYR A 355 18.94 0.56 -15.15
CA TYR A 355 20.09 1.39 -14.74
C TYR A 355 21.42 0.61 -14.72
N PHE A 356 21.38 -0.72 -14.81
CA PHE A 356 22.59 -1.52 -15.02
C PHE A 356 23.21 -1.14 -16.35
N MET A 357 24.44 -0.62 -16.32
CA MET A 357 25.16 -0.30 -17.54
C MET A 357 25.38 -1.55 -18.39
N ARG A 358 24.56 -1.71 -19.44
CA ARG A 358 24.93 -2.49 -20.61
C ARG A 358 26.17 -1.86 -21.22
N THR A 359 27.34 -2.38 -20.87
CA THR A 359 28.54 -2.26 -21.71
C THR A 359 28.12 -2.63 -23.13
N PRO A 360 28.17 -1.72 -24.12
CA PRO A 360 27.91 -2.09 -25.50
C PRO A 360 28.87 -3.22 -25.87
N PRO A 361 28.43 -4.26 -26.59
CA PRO A 361 29.32 -5.36 -26.97
C PRO A 361 30.52 -4.77 -27.69
N THR A 362 31.71 -4.84 -27.06
CA THR A 362 32.87 -4.07 -27.47
C THR A 362 33.31 -4.53 -28.84
N THR A 363 33.08 -3.68 -29.84
CA THR A 363 33.51 -3.89 -31.22
C THR A 363 35.03 -3.89 -31.24
N ALA A 364 35.61 -5.10 -31.16
CA ALA A 364 37.05 -5.31 -31.15
C ALA A 364 37.65 -4.77 -32.45
N ALA A 365 38.25 -3.58 -32.39
CA ALA A 365 38.82 -2.90 -33.54
C ALA A 365 39.99 -3.71 -34.13
N GLY A 366 39.72 -4.49 -35.18
CA GLY A 366 40.68 -5.48 -35.68
C GLY A 366 40.32 -6.20 -36.97
N GLY A 367 39.43 -5.67 -37.81
CA GLY A 367 39.11 -6.26 -39.12
C GLY A 367 38.18 -5.37 -39.94
N VAL A 368 38.60 -4.97 -41.15
CA VAL A 368 37.83 -4.06 -42.02
C VAL A 368 37.19 -4.83 -43.17
N ALA A 369 35.85 -4.84 -43.20
CA ALA A 369 35.06 -5.17 -44.39
C ALA A 369 33.74 -4.37 -44.35
N ALA A 370 33.41 -3.73 -45.46
CA ALA A 370 32.43 -2.64 -45.49
C ALA A 370 30.96 -3.07 -45.34
N ALA A 371 30.19 -2.23 -44.64
CA ALA A 371 28.81 -1.89 -45.00
C ALA A 371 28.59 -0.41 -44.68
N VAL A 372 28.27 0.41 -45.69
CA VAL A 372 27.98 1.84 -45.53
C VAL A 372 26.47 2.05 -45.53
N TYR A 373 25.96 2.75 -44.53
CA TYR A 373 24.62 3.34 -44.55
C TYR A 373 24.75 4.86 -44.39
N PRO A 374 24.36 5.67 -45.39
CA PRO A 374 24.28 7.11 -45.25
C PRO A 374 23.01 7.52 -44.48
N GLU A 375 23.02 8.71 -43.89
CA GLU A 375 21.82 9.30 -43.29
C GLU A 375 20.78 9.71 -44.36
N GLY A 376 19.52 9.76 -43.93
CA GLY A 376 18.50 10.60 -44.56
C GLY A 376 17.40 9.87 -45.33
N LEU A 377 16.23 9.73 -44.69
CA LEU A 377 15.02 10.45 -45.10
C LEU A 377 13.92 10.28 -44.03
N ASN A 378 13.06 11.29 -43.91
CA ASN A 378 12.16 11.47 -42.76
C ASN A 378 10.70 11.57 -43.20
N GLY A 379 9.77 11.19 -42.31
CA GLY A 379 8.36 11.59 -42.38
C GLY A 379 7.38 10.58 -43.00
N GLY A 380 6.22 10.46 -42.36
CA GLY A 380 5.10 9.59 -42.78
C GLY A 380 3.78 9.90 -42.05
N TYR A 381 3.56 11.15 -41.63
CA TYR A 381 2.29 11.57 -41.01
C TYR A 381 1.15 11.55 -42.03
N TYR A 382 -0.01 11.02 -41.63
CA TYR A 382 -1.26 11.14 -42.40
C TYR A 382 -2.13 12.30 -41.88
N THR A 383 -2.04 13.43 -42.56
CA THR A 383 -3.11 14.44 -42.66
C THR A 383 -3.27 14.80 -44.13
N GLY A 384 -4.49 15.05 -44.62
CA GLY A 384 -4.74 15.16 -46.05
C GLY A 384 -5.69 16.29 -46.43
N ALA A 385 -5.60 16.73 -47.69
CA ALA A 385 -6.61 17.49 -48.40
C ALA A 385 -6.38 17.41 -49.92
N LEU A 386 -7.45 17.12 -50.69
CA LEU A 386 -7.84 17.64 -52.02
C LEU A 386 -6.76 17.74 -53.15
N GLN A 387 -7.02 17.42 -54.44
CA GLN A 387 -8.21 17.79 -55.21
C GLN A 387 -8.28 17.09 -56.62
N HIS A 388 -9.46 16.63 -57.05
CA HIS A 388 -9.88 16.31 -58.45
C HIS A 388 -9.10 15.23 -59.25
N ARG A 389 -9.67 14.51 -60.26
CA ARG A 389 -11.03 14.49 -60.86
C ARG A 389 -11.36 13.10 -61.47
N ALA A 390 -12.65 12.70 -61.38
CA ALA A 390 -13.44 11.82 -62.28
C ALA A 390 -12.82 10.63 -63.06
N HIS A 391 -13.45 9.45 -62.95
CA HIS A 391 -14.35 8.93 -64.01
C HIS A 391 -15.34 7.87 -63.43
N SER A 392 -16.23 7.30 -64.25
CA SER A 392 -17.44 6.57 -63.83
C SER A 392 -17.69 5.31 -64.66
N THR A 393 -18.31 4.27 -64.08
CA THR A 393 -19.26 3.36 -64.74
C THR A 393 -20.09 2.53 -63.75
N THR A 394 -21.38 2.36 -64.03
CA THR A 394 -22.31 1.31 -63.56
C THR A 394 -23.13 0.84 -64.78
N PRO A 395 -23.75 -0.37 -64.81
CA PRO A 395 -25.07 -0.57 -64.18
C PRO A 395 -25.42 -2.03 -63.72
N HIS A 396 -26.48 -2.18 -62.90
CA HIS A 396 -27.73 -2.88 -63.29
C HIS A 396 -28.81 -2.85 -62.17
N ASP A 397 -29.97 -2.30 -62.54
CA ASP A 397 -31.38 -2.54 -62.15
C ASP A 397 -31.89 -2.81 -60.71
N GLY A 398 -33.09 -2.28 -60.43
CA GLY A 398 -33.92 -2.48 -59.23
C GLY A 398 -35.21 -3.28 -59.54
N PRO A 399 -36.44 -2.81 -59.20
CA PRO A 399 -36.89 -1.45 -58.84
C PRO A 399 -37.24 -1.36 -57.32
N HIS A 400 -38.22 -0.65 -56.71
CA HIS A 400 -39.45 0.07 -57.12
C HIS A 400 -39.92 1.06 -56.01
N SER A 401 -40.94 1.89 -56.30
CA SER A 401 -41.82 2.67 -55.38
C SER A 401 -41.16 3.51 -54.25
N THR A 402 -41.00 4.84 -54.35
CA THR A 402 -42.01 5.92 -54.12
C THR A 402 -42.78 5.80 -52.78
N THR A 403 -42.93 6.83 -51.92
CA THR A 403 -42.59 8.29 -51.91
C THR A 403 -42.58 8.79 -50.42
N ASN A 404 -42.41 10.05 -49.98
CA ASN A 404 -42.55 11.40 -50.58
C ASN A 404 -41.65 12.49 -49.91
N LEU A 405 -41.93 13.76 -50.22
CA LEU A 405 -41.27 15.03 -49.85
C LEU A 405 -41.65 15.66 -48.49
N GLY A 406 -40.83 16.65 -48.05
CA GLY A 406 -41.24 17.77 -47.16
C GLY A 406 -40.45 17.90 -45.83
N SER A 407 -39.57 18.87 -45.51
CA SER A 407 -38.94 20.07 -46.11
C SER A 407 -39.15 21.38 -45.30
N GLY A 408 -38.11 21.81 -44.57
CA GLY A 408 -37.93 23.18 -44.04
C GLY A 408 -38.57 23.52 -42.67
N SER A 409 -38.26 24.65 -42.01
CA SER A 409 -37.03 25.49 -42.01
C SER A 409 -37.20 26.74 -41.12
N GLY A 410 -36.32 26.97 -40.14
CA GLY A 410 -36.23 28.22 -39.34
C GLY A 410 -37.34 28.45 -38.29
N GLY A 411 -37.19 29.36 -37.32
CA GLY A 411 -35.98 30.06 -36.88
C GLY A 411 -36.21 31.41 -36.17
N GLY A 412 -35.60 31.60 -34.98
CA GLY A 412 -35.19 32.93 -34.45
C GLY A 412 -36.13 33.72 -33.50
N GLY A 413 -35.72 33.84 -32.22
CA GLY A 413 -35.99 34.99 -31.31
C GLY A 413 -37.41 35.25 -30.79
N SER A 414 -37.64 36.15 -29.81
CA SER A 414 -36.75 36.69 -28.76
C SER A 414 -37.50 37.60 -27.73
N SER A 415 -37.18 37.46 -26.44
CA SER A 415 -37.28 38.48 -25.36
C SER A 415 -38.65 39.00 -24.85
N GLY A 416 -38.67 39.43 -23.57
CA GLY A 416 -39.82 39.99 -22.81
C GLY A 416 -40.35 39.00 -21.77
N VAL A 417 -40.13 39.05 -20.44
CA VAL A 417 -39.95 40.14 -19.43
C VAL A 417 -41.25 40.88 -19.07
N VAL A 418 -41.79 40.65 -17.86
CA VAL A 418 -42.22 41.65 -16.83
C VAL A 418 -42.95 40.98 -15.63
N VAL A 419 -42.31 41.07 -14.45
CA VAL A 419 -42.79 41.34 -13.06
C VAL A 419 -44.19 40.95 -12.56
N GLY A 420 -44.23 40.37 -11.34
CA GLY A 420 -45.36 40.34 -10.38
C GLY A 420 -45.14 39.27 -9.29
N ILE A 421 -44.46 39.53 -8.17
CA ILE A 421 -44.90 40.24 -6.95
C ILE A 421 -46.22 39.68 -6.39
N GLY A 422 -46.16 38.96 -5.25
CA GLY A 422 -47.33 38.46 -4.53
C GLY A 422 -46.96 37.66 -3.27
N SER A 423 -47.04 38.31 -2.09
CA SER A 423 -46.71 37.73 -0.78
C SER A 423 -47.93 37.16 -0.05
N GLY A 424 -47.77 36.06 0.71
CA GLY A 424 -48.79 35.58 1.65
C GLY A 424 -48.34 34.33 2.43
N SER A 425 -48.69 34.22 3.71
CA SER A 425 -48.18 33.18 4.63
C SER A 425 -49.27 32.53 5.49
N ASN A 426 -49.03 31.25 5.85
CA ASN A 426 -49.60 30.47 6.96
C ASN A 426 -51.13 30.47 7.21
N ALA A 427 -51.76 29.28 7.14
CA ALA A 427 -52.27 28.60 8.34
C ALA A 427 -52.87 27.19 8.11
N SER A 428 -52.46 26.27 8.98
CA SER A 428 -53.05 25.01 9.45
C SER A 428 -54.51 24.63 9.13
N SER A 429 -54.74 23.35 8.81
CA SER A 429 -55.89 22.55 9.31
C SER A 429 -55.64 21.03 9.17
N ALA A 430 -56.48 20.21 9.83
CA ALA A 430 -56.12 18.87 10.32
C ALA A 430 -56.42 17.68 9.38
N ALA A 431 -55.88 16.51 9.78
CA ALA A 431 -55.95 15.21 9.13
C ALA A 431 -57.35 14.58 8.99
N LEU A 432 -57.47 13.61 8.09
CA LEU A 432 -58.53 12.58 8.07
C LEU A 432 -57.98 11.25 7.51
N ILE A 433 -58.52 10.12 7.99
CA ILE A 433 -58.04 8.75 7.71
C ILE A 433 -59.18 7.93 7.06
N PRO A 434 -58.91 7.13 5.99
CA PRO A 434 -59.81 6.08 5.53
C PRO A 434 -59.47 4.69 6.16
N PRO A 435 -60.47 3.83 6.43
CA PRO A 435 -60.29 2.55 7.13
C PRO A 435 -59.95 1.35 6.21
N PRO A 436 -59.50 0.19 6.76
CA PRO A 436 -59.19 -1.02 6.00
C PRO A 436 -60.40 -1.94 5.76
N PRO A 437 -60.40 -2.77 4.70
CA PRO A 437 -61.35 -3.87 4.53
C PRO A 437 -60.91 -5.14 5.29
N THR A 438 -61.88 -5.82 5.91
CA THR A 438 -61.70 -7.13 6.58
C THR A 438 -62.00 -8.32 5.64
N ALA A 439 -61.64 -9.54 6.05
CA ALA A 439 -61.59 -10.72 5.19
C ALA A 439 -62.71 -11.75 5.42
N THR A 440 -63.07 -12.48 4.36
CA THR A 440 -63.75 -13.79 4.33
C THR A 440 -63.35 -14.49 3.01
N SER A 441 -62.46 -15.50 3.00
CA SER A 441 -62.65 -16.92 3.38
C SER A 441 -63.24 -17.81 2.27
N ASN A 442 -62.38 -18.52 1.52
CA ASN A 442 -62.27 -20.00 1.63
C ASN A 442 -61.27 -20.64 0.63
N ASN A 443 -60.39 -21.49 1.17
CA ASN A 443 -59.73 -22.70 0.64
C ASN A 443 -59.80 -22.98 -0.89
N SER A 444 -58.69 -23.32 -1.54
CA SER A 444 -58.08 -24.65 -1.31
C SER A 444 -56.62 -24.85 -1.78
N VAL A 445 -55.86 -25.53 -0.91
CA VAL A 445 -54.80 -26.53 -1.18
C VAL A 445 -53.72 -26.25 -2.25
N THR A 446 -52.55 -25.85 -1.78
CA THR A 446 -51.30 -26.68 -1.82
C THR A 446 -50.26 -26.09 -0.85
N ALA A 447 -49.30 -26.89 -0.36
CA ALA A 447 -48.47 -26.50 0.80
C ALA A 447 -46.97 -26.74 0.60
N ALA A 448 -46.15 -25.75 0.95
CA ALA A 448 -44.73 -25.89 1.30
C ALA A 448 -44.17 -24.60 1.95
N ALA A 449 -44.16 -24.50 3.29
CA ALA A 449 -43.52 -23.36 3.99
C ALA A 449 -43.08 -23.68 5.44
N VAL A 450 -41.77 -23.50 5.68
CA VAL A 450 -41.10 -23.06 6.93
C VAL A 450 -41.33 -23.84 8.25
N ALA A 451 -40.30 -24.59 8.65
CA ALA A 451 -39.78 -24.77 10.03
C ALA A 451 -38.45 -25.55 9.95
N VAL A 452 -37.44 -25.45 10.83
CA VAL A 452 -37.05 -24.47 11.88
C VAL A 452 -35.52 -24.60 12.05
N ALA A 453 -34.82 -23.60 12.59
CA ALA A 453 -33.37 -23.66 12.78
C ALA A 453 -32.95 -24.35 14.11
N ALA A 454 -32.24 -25.48 14.03
CA ALA A 454 -31.29 -25.99 15.03
C ALA A 454 -30.58 -27.27 14.53
N ALA A 455 -29.25 -27.25 14.38
CA ALA A 455 -28.46 -28.44 14.05
C ALA A 455 -26.98 -28.32 14.49
N ALA A 456 -26.73 -28.42 15.79
CA ALA A 456 -25.40 -28.63 16.35
C ALA A 456 -25.49 -29.71 17.46
N ALA A 457 -24.40 -30.46 17.66
CA ALA A 457 -24.23 -31.54 18.64
C ALA A 457 -25.13 -32.80 18.48
N ALA A 458 -24.67 -33.76 17.66
CA ALA A 458 -25.08 -35.18 17.74
C ALA A 458 -24.07 -36.13 17.05
N ALA A 459 -22.85 -36.26 17.58
CA ALA A 459 -21.80 -37.12 16.97
C ALA A 459 -20.77 -37.68 17.98
N ALA A 460 -21.22 -38.39 19.03
CA ALA A 460 -20.31 -39.08 19.95
C ALA A 460 -20.97 -40.26 20.68
N ALA A 461 -20.70 -41.51 20.23
CA ALA A 461 -20.54 -42.73 21.04
C ALA A 461 -20.50 -44.00 20.16
N LEU A 462 -19.42 -44.79 20.25
CA LEU A 462 -19.40 -46.27 20.43
C LEU A 462 -18.03 -46.91 20.10
N LEU A 463 -17.11 -46.88 21.08
CA LEU A 463 -16.21 -47.97 21.55
C LEU A 463 -15.27 -48.73 20.53
N PRO A 464 -14.28 -49.54 21.00
CA PRO A 464 -13.87 -49.87 22.37
C PRO A 464 -12.42 -49.45 22.75
N SER A 465 -11.96 -49.80 23.96
CA SER A 465 -10.60 -49.52 24.47
C SER A 465 -9.86 -50.78 24.94
N THR A 466 -8.53 -50.72 25.08
CA THR A 466 -7.70 -51.71 25.82
C THR A 466 -6.33 -51.15 26.28
N VAL A 467 -5.80 -51.69 27.39
CA VAL A 467 -4.41 -51.63 27.94
C VAL A 467 -3.89 -50.25 28.52
N PRO A 468 -2.79 -50.18 29.33
CA PRO A 468 -2.91 -49.97 30.79
C PRO A 468 -2.07 -48.81 31.41
N PRO A 469 -2.14 -48.55 32.73
CA PRO A 469 -1.47 -47.40 33.40
C PRO A 469 -0.29 -47.75 34.35
N GLN A 470 0.57 -46.76 34.65
CA GLN A 470 1.23 -46.57 35.96
C GLN A 470 2.01 -45.23 36.09
N ASN A 471 1.86 -44.57 37.26
CA ASN A 471 2.82 -43.75 38.06
C ASN A 471 3.74 -42.69 37.38
N ALA A 472 4.04 -41.49 37.95
CA ALA A 472 3.97 -41.03 39.35
C ALA A 472 3.93 -39.49 39.53
N ALA A 473 3.56 -39.05 40.74
CA ALA A 473 4.01 -37.86 41.50
C ALA A 473 3.84 -36.42 40.94
N VAL A 474 2.98 -35.64 41.61
CA VAL A 474 3.06 -34.16 41.73
C VAL A 474 2.76 -33.80 43.21
N PRO A 475 3.55 -32.93 43.88
CA PRO A 475 3.32 -32.56 45.28
C PRO A 475 2.25 -31.45 45.44
N THR A 476 1.54 -31.46 46.56
CA THR A 476 0.46 -30.52 46.90
C THR A 476 0.91 -29.40 47.82
N VAL A 477 0.23 -28.24 47.75
CA VAL A 477 0.29 -27.15 48.74
C VAL A 477 -1.15 -26.73 49.07
N PRO A 478 -1.55 -26.62 50.35
CA PRO A 478 -2.94 -26.38 50.73
C PRO A 478 -3.32 -24.89 50.84
N HIS A 479 -4.58 -24.58 50.54
CA HIS A 479 -5.21 -23.29 50.82
C HIS A 479 -5.65 -23.20 52.30
N LEU A 480 -5.50 -22.02 52.92
CA LEU A 480 -6.22 -21.61 54.13
C LEU A 480 -6.35 -20.07 54.19
N SER A 481 -7.35 -19.57 54.92
CA SER A 481 -7.71 -18.14 55.05
C SER A 481 -8.67 -17.96 56.23
N PRO A 482 -9.01 -16.72 56.65
CA PRO A 482 -8.14 -15.60 56.98
C PRO A 482 -8.39 -15.09 58.43
N GLN A 483 -7.51 -14.26 59.00
CA GLN A 483 -7.82 -13.46 60.21
C GLN A 483 -7.19 -12.06 60.20
N VAL A 484 -7.62 -11.23 61.15
CA VAL A 484 -7.52 -9.76 61.15
C VAL A 484 -6.51 -9.25 62.19
N GLY A 485 -5.71 -8.25 61.84
CA GLY A 485 -4.87 -7.47 62.75
C GLY A 485 -4.33 -6.23 62.03
N GLY A 486 -4.54 -5.03 62.58
CA GLY A 486 -4.37 -3.77 61.83
C GLY A 486 -3.33 -2.79 62.38
N LEU A 487 -3.41 -1.57 61.84
CA LEU A 487 -2.71 -0.33 62.22
C LEU A 487 -1.24 -0.16 61.72
N PRO A 488 -0.78 1.10 61.50
CA PRO A 488 -0.20 1.43 60.21
C PRO A 488 1.17 2.13 60.23
N LEU A 489 1.80 2.22 59.06
CA LEU A 489 2.83 3.20 58.73
C LEU A 489 2.50 3.85 57.39
N GLY A 490 2.44 5.18 57.36
CA GLY A 490 2.26 5.96 56.14
C GLY A 490 3.61 6.42 55.57
N ILE A 491 3.73 6.46 54.24
CA ILE A 491 4.89 7.02 53.54
C ILE A 491 4.37 7.99 52.47
N HIS A 492 4.94 9.19 52.42
CA HIS A 492 4.58 10.22 51.43
C HIS A 492 5.02 9.80 50.02
N LEU A 493 4.15 10.02 49.03
CA LEU A 493 4.54 10.11 47.63
C LEU A 493 4.70 11.59 47.27
N SER A 494 5.87 11.93 46.71
CA SER A 494 6.16 13.24 46.13
C SER A 494 6.44 13.08 44.63
N ALA A 495 5.99 14.04 43.82
CA ALA A 495 6.21 14.05 42.38
C ALA A 495 7.66 14.44 42.02
N PRO A 496 8.19 14.01 40.86
CA PRO A 496 9.51 14.42 40.37
C PRO A 496 9.50 15.82 39.77
N ASP A 497 10.58 16.57 39.99
CA ASP A 497 10.81 17.94 39.52
C ASP A 497 11.69 17.93 38.24
N PRO A 498 11.31 18.59 37.13
CA PRO A 498 11.95 18.38 35.83
C PRO A 498 13.17 19.30 35.59
N ASN A 499 14.30 19.02 36.24
CA ASN A 499 15.60 19.62 35.86
C ASN A 499 16.81 18.77 36.30
N ASN A 500 17.32 17.91 35.42
CA ASN A 500 18.72 17.47 35.50
C ASN A 500 19.27 17.00 34.14
N HIS A 501 20.14 17.81 33.52
CA HIS A 501 20.91 17.40 32.34
C HIS A 501 22.20 16.70 32.79
N LEU A 502 22.32 15.39 32.49
CA LEU A 502 23.61 14.69 32.55
C LEU A 502 23.74 13.72 31.37
N SER A 503 24.79 13.91 30.58
CA SER A 503 25.12 13.07 29.43
C SER A 503 25.84 11.80 29.86
N SER A 504 25.39 10.65 29.36
CA SER A 504 26.10 9.37 29.50
C SER A 504 26.24 8.71 28.12
N SER A 505 27.42 8.85 27.52
CA SER A 505 27.76 8.21 26.25
C SER A 505 27.96 6.71 26.43
N ILE A 506 26.88 5.92 26.37
CA ILE A 506 26.95 4.47 26.34
C ILE A 506 27.49 4.04 24.97
N LYS A 507 28.73 3.55 24.93
CA LYS A 507 29.25 2.84 23.76
C LYS A 507 28.57 1.47 23.68
N SER A 508 27.92 1.19 22.55
CA SER A 508 27.44 -0.15 22.20
C SER A 508 28.62 -1.02 21.77
N GLU A 509 28.99 -2.01 22.60
CA GLU A 509 29.87 -3.09 22.14
C GLU A 509 29.06 -4.07 21.28
N VAL A 510 29.40 -4.13 19.98
CA VAL A 510 28.77 -5.08 19.05
C VAL A 510 29.30 -6.48 19.33
N LYS A 511 28.48 -7.30 20.02
CA LYS A 511 28.79 -8.69 20.32
C LYS A 511 28.57 -9.55 19.06
N VAL A 512 29.66 -9.83 18.33
CA VAL A 512 29.65 -10.74 17.17
C VAL A 512 29.54 -12.19 17.65
N GLU A 513 28.33 -12.63 18.00
CA GLU A 513 28.05 -14.02 18.37
C GLU A 513 27.83 -14.89 17.12
N SER A 514 28.89 -15.58 16.70
CA SER A 514 28.79 -16.74 15.82
C SER A 514 28.13 -17.89 16.56
N MET A 515 26.81 -18.02 16.45
CA MET A 515 26.07 -19.16 16.99
C MET A 515 26.34 -20.42 16.15
N GLU A 516 27.42 -21.13 16.47
CA GLU A 516 27.56 -22.53 16.08
C GLU A 516 26.53 -23.37 16.86
N ALA A 517 25.77 -24.18 16.14
CA ALA A 517 24.79 -25.10 16.70
C ALA A 517 25.47 -26.41 17.16
N PRO A 518 24.93 -27.12 18.17
CA PRO A 518 25.50 -28.36 18.71
C PRO A 518 25.39 -29.57 17.76
#